data_AF-A0AAV1WWH5-F1
#
_entry.id   AF-A0AAV1WWH5-F1
#
_cell.length_a   1.000
_cell.length_b   1.000
_cell.length_c   1.000
_cell.angle_alpha   90.00
_cell.angle_beta   90.00
_cell.angle_gamma   90.00
#
_symmetry.space_group_name_H-M   'P 1'
#
loop_
_entity.id
_entity.type
_entity.pdbx_description
1 polymer ?
#
loop_
_entity_poly.entity_id
_entity_poly.type
_entity_poly.pdbx_seq_one_letter_code
_entity_poly.pdbx_strand_id
1 'polypeptide(L)'
;MADQKDYLSSEEEFQVQLALAISASDSDSHSNQRLGSHQIDPRRNDYDVADALSRQYWEYNVLDYEEKVVDGFYDVYGLSTDIAMQGKLPCLTDLEAKPESSGLEVVIVDRTIDPDLEELVHIAHCIALDCPVTEVAILVQRLSELVTGHMGGPVKDANIVLARWTERSRELRTSQNTSVLPIGYINIGLSRHRALLFKVLADNIKMPCRLVKGSHYTGVEDAAVNIIKLEDERLCLLQFL
;
A
#
# COMPACT_ATOMS: atom_id res chain seq x y z
N MET A 1 43.18 -33.50 11.52
CA MET A 1 41.91 -34.17 11.20
C MET A 1 41.04 -34.19 12.46
N ALA A 2 40.68 -33.00 12.96
CA ALA A 2 40.00 -32.80 14.23
C ALA A 2 39.28 -31.44 14.24
N ASP A 3 38.44 -31.16 13.22
CA ASP A 3 37.80 -29.85 13.07
C ASP A 3 36.39 -29.89 12.45
N GLN A 4 35.84 -31.10 12.24
CA GLN A 4 34.50 -31.27 11.65
C GLN A 4 33.48 -31.85 12.65
N LYS A 5 33.97 -32.36 13.80
CA LYS A 5 33.12 -32.93 14.85
C LYS A 5 32.58 -31.86 15.80
N ASP A 6 33.33 -30.78 16.01
CA ASP A 6 32.93 -29.69 16.92
C ASP A 6 31.91 -28.73 16.26
N TYR A 7 31.94 -28.60 14.93
CA TYR A 7 30.98 -27.76 14.19
C TYR A 7 29.56 -28.35 14.19
N LEU A 8 29.43 -29.67 14.00
CA LEU A 8 28.14 -30.38 14.06
C LEU A 8 27.50 -30.33 15.47
N SER A 9 28.32 -30.34 16.51
CA SER A 9 27.84 -30.25 17.91
C SER A 9 27.26 -28.86 18.22
N SER A 10 27.77 -27.80 17.60
CA SER A 10 27.32 -26.43 17.84
C SER A 10 25.97 -26.10 17.19
N GLU A 11 25.67 -26.73 16.06
CA GLU A 11 24.41 -26.52 15.33
C GLU A 11 23.24 -27.22 16.04
N GLU A 12 23.45 -28.45 16.54
CA GLU A 12 22.44 -29.16 17.33
C GLU A 12 22.12 -28.41 18.64
N GLU A 13 23.14 -27.86 19.32
CA GLU A 13 22.95 -27.10 20.56
C GLU A 13 22.18 -25.79 20.31
N PHE A 14 22.43 -25.13 19.18
CA PHE A 14 21.68 -23.94 18.76
C PHE A 14 20.21 -24.26 18.46
N GLN A 15 19.94 -25.36 17.74
CA GLN A 15 18.56 -25.77 17.42
C GLN A 15 17.78 -26.18 18.68
N VAL A 16 18.43 -26.85 19.64
CA VAL A 16 17.83 -27.20 20.93
C VAL A 16 17.48 -25.96 21.74
N GLN A 17 18.37 -24.97 21.80
CA GLN A 17 18.11 -23.70 22.49
C GLN A 17 16.96 -22.91 21.84
N LEU A 18 16.88 -22.88 20.51
CA LEU A 18 15.79 -22.24 19.79
C LEU A 18 14.44 -22.91 20.07
N ALA A 19 14.39 -24.25 20.06
CA ALA A 19 13.17 -24.99 20.36
C ALA A 19 12.69 -24.78 21.81
N LEU A 20 13.63 -24.69 22.77
CA LEU A 20 13.34 -24.36 24.17
C LEU A 20 12.78 -22.95 24.34
N ALA A 21 13.34 -21.96 23.63
CA ALA A 21 12.86 -20.59 23.68
C ALA A 21 11.43 -20.48 23.13
N ILE A 22 11.13 -21.14 22.00
CA ILE A 22 9.77 -21.19 21.41
C ILE A 22 8.79 -21.86 22.37
N SER A 23 9.19 -22.95 23.03
CA SER A 23 8.34 -23.67 23.99
C SER A 23 8.07 -22.86 25.27
N ALA A 24 9.02 -22.01 25.69
CA ALA A 24 8.86 -21.15 26.86
C ALA A 24 8.01 -19.89 26.58
N SER A 25 7.85 -19.51 25.32
CA SER A 25 6.99 -18.39 24.90
C SER A 25 5.51 -18.73 24.74
N ASP A 26 5.11 -19.99 24.92
CA ASP A 26 3.70 -20.44 24.75
C ASP A 26 2.95 -20.60 26.09
N SER A 27 3.37 -19.91 27.14
CA SER A 27 2.61 -19.79 28.38
C SER A 27 2.14 -18.35 28.61
N ASP A 28 0.81 -18.22 28.70
CA ASP A 28 0.02 -17.08 29.20
C ASP A 28 -0.35 -15.96 28.23
N SER A 29 -1.47 -16.17 27.51
CA SER A 29 -2.57 -15.20 27.54
C SER A 29 -3.93 -15.81 27.17
N HIS A 30 -4.37 -16.83 27.92
CA HIS A 30 -5.80 -17.10 28.04
C HIS A 30 -6.45 -16.03 28.92
N SER A 31 -6.72 -14.85 28.36
CA SER A 31 -7.62 -13.89 28.98
C SER A 31 -9.05 -14.16 28.49
N ASN A 32 -9.80 -14.86 29.33
CA ASN A 32 -11.25 -14.97 29.26
C ASN A 32 -11.90 -13.57 29.29
N GLN A 33 -12.28 -13.03 28.14
CA GLN A 33 -13.27 -11.95 28.05
C GLN A 33 -14.56 -12.46 27.40
N ARG A 34 -15.41 -13.00 28.28
CA ARG A 34 -16.86 -12.73 28.40
C ARG A 34 -17.57 -12.43 27.08
N LEU A 35 -18.37 -13.39 26.62
CA LEU A 35 -19.44 -13.19 25.64
C LEU A 35 -20.34 -12.02 26.08
N GLY A 36 -20.09 -10.84 25.53
CA GLY A 36 -21.07 -9.78 25.36
C GLY A 36 -21.48 -9.81 23.90
N SER A 37 -22.76 -10.09 23.65
CA SER A 37 -23.42 -9.90 22.35
C SER A 37 -23.20 -8.45 21.89
N HIS A 38 -22.10 -8.22 21.19
CA HIS A 38 -21.89 -7.02 20.40
C HIS A 38 -22.45 -7.34 19.03
N GLN A 39 -23.43 -6.55 18.61
CA GLN A 39 -23.80 -6.46 17.21
C GLN A 39 -22.50 -6.18 16.46
N ILE A 40 -22.05 -7.15 15.65
CA ILE A 40 -20.89 -6.99 14.79
C ILE A 40 -21.32 -5.95 13.76
N ASP A 41 -20.86 -4.71 13.93
CA ASP A 41 -21.04 -3.67 12.93
C ASP A 41 -20.31 -4.15 11.66
N PRO A 42 -21.01 -4.41 10.55
CA PRO A 42 -20.40 -4.93 9.33
C PRO A 42 -19.22 -4.06 8.86
N ARG A 43 -19.32 -2.74 9.09
CA ARG A 43 -18.26 -1.78 8.75
C ARG A 43 -16.97 -2.01 9.51
N ARG A 44 -17.05 -2.47 10.76
CA ARG A 44 -15.86 -2.71 11.59
C ARG A 44 -15.00 -3.84 11.01
N ASN A 45 -15.66 -4.85 10.46
CA ASN A 45 -14.99 -5.97 9.81
C ASN A 45 -14.29 -5.53 8.50
N ASP A 46 -14.88 -4.61 7.74
CA ASP A 46 -14.28 -4.07 6.51
C ASP A 46 -13.02 -3.25 6.82
N TYR A 47 -13.04 -2.42 7.87
CA TYR A 47 -11.84 -1.70 8.33
C TYR A 47 -10.76 -2.65 8.86
N ASP A 48 -11.13 -3.75 9.51
CA ASP A 48 -10.16 -4.78 9.96
C ASP A 48 -9.47 -5.46 8.75
N VAL A 49 -10.21 -5.72 7.67
CA VAL A 49 -9.66 -6.25 6.41
C VAL A 49 -8.72 -5.24 5.75
N ALA A 50 -9.14 -3.97 5.70
CA ALA A 50 -8.34 -2.90 5.14
C ALA A 50 -7.01 -2.70 5.92
N ASP A 51 -7.08 -2.69 7.25
CA ASP A 51 -5.91 -2.58 8.14
C ASP A 51 -4.95 -3.77 7.98
N ALA A 52 -5.48 -5.00 7.85
CA ALA A 52 -4.68 -6.18 7.54
C ALA A 52 -3.96 -6.05 6.19
N LEU A 53 -4.65 -5.56 5.16
CA LEU A 53 -4.09 -5.37 3.83
C LEU A 53 -3.02 -4.26 3.80
N SER A 54 -3.24 -3.15 4.52
CA SER A 54 -2.25 -2.08 4.72
C SER A 54 -0.98 -2.62 5.36
N ARG A 55 -1.11 -3.41 6.44
CA ARG A 55 0.02 -4.06 7.11
C ARG A 55 0.78 -4.98 6.17
N GLN A 56 0.06 -5.79 5.42
CA GLN A 56 0.68 -6.71 4.48
C GLN A 56 1.47 -5.97 3.40
N TYR A 57 0.89 -4.92 2.80
CA TYR A 57 1.60 -4.14 1.79
C TYR A 57 2.83 -3.42 2.36
N TRP A 58 2.74 -2.92 3.60
CA TRP A 58 3.86 -2.32 4.31
C TRP A 58 5.00 -3.32 4.59
N GLU A 59 4.66 -4.54 5.00
CA GLU A 59 5.65 -5.56 5.37
C GLU A 59 6.30 -6.23 4.15
N TYR A 60 5.49 -6.57 3.14
CA TYR A 60 5.93 -7.38 1.99
C TYR A 60 6.20 -6.55 0.73
N ASN A 61 5.89 -5.24 0.74
CA ASN A 61 6.05 -4.35 -0.42
C ASN A 61 5.30 -4.81 -1.68
N VAL A 62 4.27 -5.66 -1.53
CA VAL A 62 3.51 -6.21 -2.64
C VAL A 62 2.04 -6.36 -2.29
N LEU A 63 1.18 -6.05 -3.26
CA LEU A 63 -0.19 -6.54 -3.34
C LEU A 63 -0.34 -7.35 -4.62
N ASP A 64 -0.64 -8.63 -4.50
CA ASP A 64 -0.75 -9.55 -5.62
C ASP A 64 -2.04 -9.31 -6.46
N TYR A 65 -2.21 -10.08 -7.53
CA TYR A 65 -3.34 -9.98 -8.46
C TYR A 65 -4.69 -10.21 -7.79
N GLU A 66 -4.73 -11.09 -6.79
CA GLU A 66 -5.93 -11.48 -6.06
C GLU A 66 -6.27 -10.51 -4.91
N GLU A 67 -5.29 -9.69 -4.51
CA GLU A 67 -5.36 -8.78 -3.37
C GLU A 67 -5.83 -7.41 -3.84
N LYS A 68 -7.09 -7.12 -3.55
CA LYS A 68 -7.74 -5.88 -4.02
C LYS A 68 -7.68 -4.81 -2.95
N VAL A 69 -7.34 -3.60 -3.35
CA VAL A 69 -7.42 -2.44 -2.46
C VAL A 69 -8.90 -2.17 -2.13
N VAL A 70 -9.20 -2.10 -0.84
CA VAL A 70 -10.54 -1.87 -0.30
C VAL A 70 -10.63 -0.51 0.38
N ASP A 71 -11.85 0.01 0.58
CA ASP A 71 -12.05 1.25 1.33
C ASP A 71 -11.54 1.11 2.77
N GLY A 72 -10.84 2.14 3.25
CA GLY A 72 -10.12 2.14 4.52
C GLY A 72 -8.66 1.70 4.42
N PHE A 73 -8.21 1.19 3.25
CA PHE A 73 -6.79 0.86 3.04
C PHE A 73 -5.96 2.13 3.14
N TYR A 74 -4.79 2.04 3.73
CA TYR A 74 -3.89 3.18 3.87
C TYR A 74 -2.45 2.76 3.67
N ASP A 75 -1.68 3.65 3.06
CA ASP A 75 -0.25 3.51 2.89
C ASP A 75 0.47 4.57 3.71
N VAL A 76 1.51 4.16 4.42
CA VAL A 76 2.35 5.06 5.21
C VAL A 76 3.69 5.18 4.50
N TYR A 77 4.26 6.37 4.52
CA TYR A 77 5.57 6.66 3.98
C TYR A 77 6.28 7.69 4.87
N GLY A 78 7.59 7.55 5.08
CA GLY A 78 8.38 8.56 5.79
C GLY A 78 9.48 7.99 6.67
N LEU A 79 10.53 8.79 6.82
CA LEU A 79 11.79 8.49 7.51
C LEU A 79 11.70 8.57 9.04
N SER A 80 10.58 8.18 9.64
CA SER A 80 10.56 8.09 11.10
C SER A 80 11.44 6.92 11.52
N THR A 81 12.63 7.24 12.05
CA THR A 81 13.52 6.28 12.72
C THR A 81 12.76 5.45 13.76
N ASP A 82 11.69 5.97 14.36
CA ASP A 82 10.86 5.24 15.31
C ASP A 82 10.03 4.12 14.67
N ILE A 83 9.53 4.26 13.44
CA ILE A 83 8.79 3.17 12.77
C ILE A 83 9.75 2.08 12.31
N ALA A 84 10.90 2.47 11.76
CA ALA A 84 11.96 1.54 11.40
C ALA A 84 12.50 0.78 12.64
N MET A 85 12.50 1.42 13.82
CA MET A 85 12.92 0.81 15.08
C MET A 85 11.83 -0.02 15.76
N GLN A 86 10.54 0.34 15.60
CA GLN A 86 9.42 -0.42 16.18
C GLN A 86 8.99 -1.61 15.31
N GLY A 87 9.31 -1.60 14.00
CA GLY A 87 8.96 -2.67 13.06
C GLY A 87 7.45 -2.91 12.93
N LYS A 88 6.62 -1.95 13.35
CA LYS A 88 5.16 -2.09 13.41
C LYS A 88 4.48 -0.90 12.73
N LEU A 89 3.57 -1.19 11.80
CA LEU A 89 2.72 -0.18 11.17
C LEU A 89 1.75 0.42 12.22
N PRO A 90 1.73 1.74 12.43
CA PRO A 90 0.73 2.40 13.28
C PRO A 90 -0.68 2.23 12.68
N CYS A 91 -1.71 2.11 13.52
CA CYS A 91 -3.09 2.07 13.03
C CYS A 91 -3.54 3.47 12.56
N LEU A 92 -4.54 3.52 11.68
CA LEU A 92 -5.05 4.78 11.13
C LEU A 92 -5.51 5.75 12.23
N THR A 93 -6.20 5.27 13.27
CA THR A 93 -6.69 6.10 14.38
C THR A 93 -5.56 6.80 15.13
N ASP A 94 -4.42 6.12 15.32
CA ASP A 94 -3.26 6.72 15.99
C ASP A 94 -2.59 7.79 15.12
N LEU A 95 -2.64 7.63 13.79
CA LEU A 95 -2.10 8.57 12.82
C LEU A 95 -2.96 9.84 12.73
N GLU A 96 -4.28 9.70 12.76
CA GLU A 96 -5.25 10.81 12.77
C GLU A 96 -5.19 11.62 14.07
N ALA A 97 -4.91 10.98 15.21
CA ALA A 97 -4.84 11.65 16.51
C ALA A 97 -3.61 12.57 16.67
N LYS A 98 -2.63 12.51 15.77
CA LYS A 98 -1.38 13.29 15.84
C LYS A 98 -1.04 13.98 14.50
N PRO A 99 -1.78 15.03 14.10
CA PRO A 99 -1.61 15.66 12.79
C PRO A 99 -0.26 16.37 12.57
N GLU A 100 0.46 16.79 13.63
CA GLU A 100 1.54 17.78 13.47
C GLU A 100 2.98 17.28 13.71
N SER A 101 3.22 16.02 14.10
CA SER A 101 4.55 15.64 14.67
C SER A 101 5.27 14.45 14.05
N SER A 102 4.69 13.74 13.08
CA SER A 102 5.20 12.42 12.71
C SER A 102 6.22 12.43 11.55
N GLY A 103 6.30 13.49 10.74
CA GLY A 103 7.11 13.50 9.51
C GLY A 103 6.67 12.43 8.50
N LEU A 104 5.52 11.79 8.76
CA LEU A 104 4.93 10.75 7.95
C LEU A 104 4.00 11.36 6.93
N GLU A 105 3.98 10.72 5.78
CA GLU A 105 2.98 10.85 4.75
C GLU A 105 2.08 9.64 4.84
N VAL A 106 0.79 9.87 5.10
CA VAL A 106 -0.21 8.81 5.12
C VAL A 106 -1.20 9.08 4.01
N VAL A 107 -1.40 8.09 3.15
CA VAL A 107 -2.34 8.15 2.02
C VAL A 107 -3.43 7.12 2.24
N ILE A 108 -4.69 7.55 2.29
CA ILE A 108 -5.83 6.66 2.48
C ILE A 108 -6.62 6.48 1.18
N VAL A 109 -7.14 5.27 0.97
CA VAL A 109 -8.07 4.91 -0.09
C VAL A 109 -9.41 4.61 0.57
N ASP A 110 -10.35 5.55 0.51
CA ASP A 110 -11.71 5.34 1.02
C ASP A 110 -12.69 6.24 0.26
N ARG A 111 -13.47 5.65 -0.64
CA ARG A 111 -14.45 6.37 -1.48
C ARG A 111 -15.57 7.02 -0.68
N THR A 112 -15.83 6.57 0.55
CA THR A 112 -16.90 7.14 1.38
C THR A 112 -16.57 8.55 1.88
N ILE A 113 -15.28 8.89 1.92
CA ILE A 113 -14.76 10.20 2.33
C ILE A 113 -14.00 10.93 1.22
N ASP A 114 -13.83 10.29 0.05
CA ASP A 114 -13.06 10.79 -1.09
C ASP A 114 -13.94 10.86 -2.36
N PRO A 115 -14.69 11.96 -2.56
CA PRO A 115 -15.55 12.11 -3.73
C PRO A 115 -14.76 12.18 -5.05
N ASP A 116 -13.52 12.68 -5.02
CA ASP A 116 -12.66 12.75 -6.20
C ASP A 116 -12.24 11.33 -6.62
N LEU A 117 -11.95 10.45 -5.67
CA LEU A 117 -11.70 9.03 -5.95
C LEU A 117 -12.94 8.33 -6.53
N GLU A 118 -14.13 8.59 -5.97
CA GLU A 118 -15.38 8.00 -6.50
C GLU A 118 -15.62 8.43 -7.95
N GLU A 119 -15.36 9.69 -8.30
CA GLU A 119 -15.43 10.18 -9.69
C GLU A 119 -14.42 9.46 -10.59
N LEU A 120 -13.17 9.31 -10.16
CA LEU A 120 -12.14 8.60 -10.93
C LEU A 120 -12.50 7.12 -11.16
N VAL A 121 -13.08 6.45 -10.15
CA VAL A 121 -13.58 5.08 -10.28
C VAL A 121 -14.71 5.01 -11.31
N HIS A 122 -15.64 5.98 -11.28
CA HIS A 122 -16.71 6.05 -12.27
C HIS A 122 -16.17 6.24 -13.71
N ILE A 123 -15.18 7.12 -13.89
CA ILE A 123 -14.52 7.32 -15.19
C ILE A 123 -13.82 6.04 -15.63
N ALA A 124 -13.16 5.31 -14.73
CA ALA A 124 -12.52 4.04 -15.03
C ALA A 124 -13.54 2.98 -15.50
N HIS A 125 -14.73 2.92 -14.89
CA HIS A 125 -15.81 2.05 -15.38
C HIS A 125 -16.27 2.43 -16.79
N CYS A 126 -16.43 3.73 -17.08
CA CYS A 126 -16.76 4.19 -18.43
C CYS A 126 -15.69 3.77 -19.46
N ILE A 127 -14.41 3.96 -19.14
CA ILE A 127 -13.29 3.51 -19.99
C ILE A 127 -13.35 2.00 -20.23
N ALA A 128 -13.62 1.21 -19.20
CA ALA A 128 -13.69 -0.25 -19.31
C ALA A 128 -14.89 -0.72 -20.14
N LEU A 129 -16.01 0.00 -20.11
CA LEU A 129 -17.19 -0.29 -20.95
C LEU A 129 -16.96 0.05 -22.42
N ASP A 130 -16.17 1.09 -22.69
CA ASP A 130 -15.85 1.54 -24.05
C ASP A 130 -14.73 0.72 -24.71
N CYS A 131 -13.98 -0.08 -23.94
CA CYS A 131 -12.88 -0.91 -24.44
C CYS A 131 -13.31 -2.37 -24.68
N PRO A 132 -12.96 -2.99 -25.81
CA PRO A 132 -13.10 -4.42 -25.99
C PRO A 132 -12.30 -5.20 -24.94
N VAL A 133 -12.86 -6.32 -24.46
CA VAL A 133 -12.22 -7.21 -23.46
C VAL A 133 -10.87 -7.77 -23.95
N THR A 134 -10.64 -7.78 -25.26
CA THR A 134 -9.43 -8.27 -25.93
C THR A 134 -8.37 -7.18 -26.15
N GLU A 135 -8.56 -5.98 -25.61
CA GLU A 135 -7.66 -4.83 -25.77
C GLU A 135 -7.22 -4.23 -24.42
N VAL A 136 -6.80 -5.09 -23.49
CA VAL A 136 -6.17 -4.78 -22.20
C VAL A 136 -5.05 -3.76 -22.36
N ALA A 137 -4.26 -3.80 -23.43
CA ALA A 137 -3.22 -2.80 -23.68
C ALA A 137 -3.80 -1.38 -23.83
N ILE A 138 -4.93 -1.22 -24.52
CA ILE A 138 -5.61 0.08 -24.69
C ILE A 138 -6.25 0.49 -23.36
N LEU A 139 -6.85 -0.45 -22.64
CA LEU A 139 -7.41 -0.20 -21.31
C LEU A 139 -6.34 0.30 -20.32
N VAL A 140 -5.18 -0.36 -20.26
CA VAL A 140 -4.02 0.06 -19.45
C VAL A 140 -3.57 1.46 -19.86
N GLN A 141 -3.47 1.74 -21.16
CA GLN A 141 -3.10 3.07 -21.65
C GLN A 141 -4.09 4.13 -21.16
N ARG A 142 -5.39 3.94 -21.38
CA ARG A 142 -6.42 4.92 -20.99
C ARG A 142 -6.48 5.17 -19.48
N LEU A 143 -6.35 4.12 -18.68
CA LEU A 143 -6.26 4.28 -17.22
C LEU A 143 -4.97 4.99 -16.80
N SER A 144 -3.84 4.70 -17.46
CA SER A 144 -2.58 5.40 -17.17
C SER A 144 -2.66 6.88 -17.53
N GLU A 145 -3.36 7.24 -18.61
CA GLU A 145 -3.63 8.63 -19.00
C GLU A 145 -4.52 9.33 -17.97
N LEU A 146 -5.55 8.66 -17.46
CA LEU A 146 -6.43 9.18 -16.40
C LEU A 146 -5.64 9.49 -15.12
N VAL A 147 -4.87 8.52 -14.61
CA VAL A 147 -4.01 8.69 -13.43
C VAL A 147 -2.99 9.81 -13.65
N THR A 148 -2.35 9.82 -14.82
CA THR A 148 -1.34 10.84 -15.16
C THR A 148 -1.95 12.23 -15.23
N GLY A 149 -3.13 12.38 -15.82
CA GLY A 149 -3.85 13.64 -15.90
C GLY A 149 -4.23 14.17 -14.52
N HIS A 150 -4.80 13.30 -13.67
CA HIS A 150 -5.20 13.65 -12.30
C HIS A 150 -4.02 14.10 -11.44
N MET A 151 -2.89 13.39 -11.53
CA MET A 151 -1.74 13.57 -10.64
C MET A 151 -0.67 14.53 -11.15
N GLY A 152 -1.04 15.48 -12.02
CA GLY A 152 -0.19 16.61 -12.40
C GLY A 152 0.57 16.45 -13.73
N GLY A 153 0.16 15.50 -14.56
CA GLY A 153 0.66 15.28 -15.91
C GLY A 153 1.92 14.41 -15.99
N PRO A 154 2.51 14.27 -17.20
CA PRO A 154 3.76 13.54 -17.41
C PRO A 154 4.93 14.21 -16.67
N VAL A 155 5.84 13.41 -16.12
CA VAL A 155 7.01 13.96 -15.41
C VAL A 155 8.21 13.97 -16.32
N LYS A 156 8.93 15.09 -16.29
CA LYS A 156 10.20 15.27 -17.00
C LYS A 156 11.39 15.20 -16.05
N ASP A 157 11.17 15.55 -14.79
CA ASP A 157 12.18 15.60 -13.75
C ASP A 157 11.54 15.21 -12.41
N ALA A 158 11.99 14.08 -11.86
CA ALA A 158 11.48 13.53 -10.61
C ALA A 158 11.75 14.47 -9.41
N ASN A 159 12.84 15.23 -9.42
CA ASN A 159 13.18 16.17 -8.34
C ASN A 159 12.21 17.36 -8.33
N ILE A 160 11.81 17.83 -9.52
CA ILE A 160 10.83 18.91 -9.63
C ILE A 160 9.48 18.43 -9.08
N VAL A 161 9.06 17.21 -9.41
CA VAL A 161 7.79 16.66 -8.90
C VAL A 161 7.86 16.42 -7.40
N LEU A 162 8.98 15.93 -6.87
CA LEU A 162 9.20 15.79 -5.43
C LEU A 162 9.12 17.12 -4.70
N ALA A 163 9.75 18.17 -5.22
CA ALA A 163 9.67 19.51 -4.63
C ALA A 163 8.23 20.05 -4.65
N ARG A 164 7.52 19.90 -5.78
CA ARG A 164 6.11 20.33 -5.89
C ARG A 164 5.19 19.54 -4.96
N TRP A 165 5.39 18.23 -4.84
CA TRP A 165 4.65 17.39 -3.91
C TRP A 165 4.94 17.76 -2.46
N THR A 166 6.19 18.04 -2.12
CA THR A 166 6.57 18.45 -0.75
C THR A 166 5.82 19.71 -0.32
N GLU A 167 5.77 20.73 -1.19
CA GLU A 167 5.01 21.94 -0.89
C GLU A 167 3.50 21.69 -0.87
N ARG A 168 2.99 20.96 -1.87
CA ARG A 168 1.55 20.71 -2.00
C ARG A 168 0.98 19.86 -0.87
N SER A 169 1.70 18.83 -0.44
CA SER A 169 1.30 17.98 0.69
C SER A 169 1.26 18.76 1.99
N ARG A 170 2.22 19.67 2.21
CA ARG A 170 2.23 20.59 3.36
C ARG A 170 1.00 21.49 3.35
N GLU A 171 0.69 22.12 2.23
CA GLU A 171 -0.52 22.95 2.07
C GLU A 171 -1.81 22.17 2.37
N LEU A 172 -1.97 20.97 1.79
CA LEU A 172 -3.15 20.12 2.00
C LEU A 172 -3.31 19.74 3.47
N ARG A 173 -2.25 19.24 4.10
CA ARG A 173 -2.25 18.84 5.51
C ARG A 173 -2.58 20.02 6.44
N THR A 174 -1.99 21.19 6.20
CA THR A 174 -2.27 22.40 7.01
C THR A 174 -3.70 22.92 6.80
N SER A 175 -4.18 22.97 5.56
CA SER A 175 -5.52 23.51 5.26
C SER A 175 -6.66 22.63 5.79
N GLN A 176 -6.45 21.32 5.82
CA GLN A 176 -7.45 20.35 6.30
C GLN A 176 -7.21 19.90 7.75
N ASN A 177 -6.13 20.39 8.39
CA ASN A 177 -5.70 19.99 9.72
C ASN A 177 -5.62 18.45 9.88
N THR A 178 -4.95 17.79 8.93
CA THR A 178 -4.85 16.33 8.85
C THR A 178 -3.42 15.87 8.55
N SER A 179 -3.06 14.68 9.05
CA SER A 179 -1.85 13.93 8.66
C SER A 179 -2.12 12.92 7.52
N VAL A 180 -3.39 12.60 7.29
CA VAL A 180 -3.87 11.58 6.34
C VAL A 180 -4.50 12.27 5.14
N LEU A 181 -4.00 11.96 3.95
CA LEU A 181 -4.49 12.52 2.69
C LEU A 181 -5.26 11.46 1.90
N PRO A 182 -6.53 11.71 1.53
CA PRO A 182 -7.24 10.88 0.56
C PRO A 182 -6.50 10.87 -0.79
N ILE A 183 -6.38 9.69 -1.41
CA ILE A 183 -5.65 9.50 -2.68
C ILE A 183 -6.19 10.39 -3.81
N GLY A 184 -7.50 10.64 -3.84
CA GLY A 184 -8.17 11.50 -4.81
C GLY A 184 -7.76 12.97 -4.70
N TYR A 185 -7.36 13.43 -3.51
CA TYR A 185 -6.92 14.81 -3.32
C TYR A 185 -5.46 15.07 -3.76
N ILE A 186 -4.72 14.01 -4.08
CA ILE A 186 -3.33 14.10 -4.55
C ILE A 186 -3.31 14.46 -6.04
N ASN A 187 -3.27 15.76 -6.32
CA ASN A 187 -3.20 16.29 -7.69
C ASN A 187 -1.77 16.51 -8.22
N ILE A 188 -0.75 16.21 -7.41
CA ILE A 188 0.67 16.17 -7.78
C ILE A 188 1.26 14.89 -7.18
N GLY A 189 1.20 13.79 -7.92
CA GLY A 189 1.58 12.48 -7.41
C GLY A 189 3.01 12.08 -7.80
N LEU A 190 3.70 11.42 -6.87
CA LEU A 190 4.92 10.65 -7.12
C LEU A 190 4.57 9.26 -7.69
N SER A 191 5.57 8.52 -8.14
CA SER A 191 5.38 7.16 -8.70
C SER A 191 4.55 6.26 -7.78
N ARG A 192 4.82 6.29 -6.46
CA ARG A 192 4.03 5.53 -5.46
C ARG A 192 2.54 5.89 -5.42
N HIS A 193 2.19 7.17 -5.49
CA HIS A 193 0.80 7.63 -5.49
C HIS A 193 0.10 7.21 -6.77
N ARG A 194 0.78 7.38 -7.91
CA ARG A 194 0.24 7.04 -9.23
C ARG A 194 0.03 5.54 -9.37
N ALA A 195 0.98 4.72 -8.93
CA ALA A 195 0.86 3.27 -8.97
C ALA A 195 -0.24 2.75 -8.03
N LEU A 196 -0.39 3.34 -6.84
CA LEU A 196 -1.49 3.02 -5.93
C LEU A 196 -2.85 3.38 -6.55
N LEU A 197 -3.01 4.60 -7.07
CA LEU A 197 -4.25 5.00 -7.73
C LEU A 197 -4.57 4.10 -8.93
N PHE A 198 -3.58 3.77 -9.76
CA PHE A 198 -3.78 2.84 -10.88
C PHE A 198 -4.26 1.47 -10.39
N LYS A 199 -3.66 0.92 -9.32
CA LYS A 199 -4.08 -0.35 -8.71
C LYS A 199 -5.54 -0.27 -8.22
N VAL A 200 -5.93 0.82 -7.55
CA VAL A 200 -7.32 1.04 -7.10
C VAL A 200 -8.29 1.03 -8.28
N LEU A 201 -7.98 1.75 -9.35
CA LEU A 201 -8.83 1.80 -10.54
C LEU A 201 -8.91 0.43 -11.23
N ALA A 202 -7.77 -0.26 -11.35
CA ALA A 202 -7.70 -1.60 -11.93
C ALA A 202 -8.55 -2.63 -11.15
N ASP A 203 -8.49 -2.60 -9.82
CA ASP A 203 -9.25 -3.52 -8.96
C ASP A 203 -10.76 -3.30 -9.09
N ASN A 204 -11.19 -2.04 -9.21
CA ASN A 204 -12.59 -1.65 -9.37
C ASN A 204 -13.18 -2.09 -10.72
N ILE A 205 -12.36 -2.20 -11.77
CA ILE A 205 -12.77 -2.75 -13.06
C ILE A 205 -12.40 -4.23 -13.25
N LYS A 206 -11.87 -4.89 -12.20
CA LYS A 206 -11.47 -6.30 -12.18
C LYS A 206 -10.35 -6.65 -13.18
N MET A 207 -9.47 -5.70 -13.48
CA MET A 207 -8.26 -5.94 -14.29
C MET A 207 -7.15 -6.53 -13.40
N PRO A 208 -6.53 -7.67 -13.77
CA PRO A 208 -5.42 -8.24 -13.00
C PRO A 208 -4.23 -7.29 -12.92
N CYS A 209 -4.00 -6.74 -11.74
CA CYS A 209 -2.93 -5.78 -11.47
C CYS A 209 -2.22 -6.13 -10.16
N ARG A 210 -0.91 -6.31 -10.21
CA ARG A 210 -0.07 -6.41 -9.02
C ARG A 210 0.57 -5.04 -8.76
N LEU A 211 0.64 -4.63 -7.50
CA LEU A 211 1.32 -3.41 -7.06
C LEU A 211 2.58 -3.81 -6.29
N VAL A 212 3.73 -3.25 -6.64
CA VAL A 212 5.02 -3.61 -6.02
C VAL A 212 5.82 -2.36 -5.69
N LYS A 213 6.41 -2.32 -4.50
CA LYS A 213 7.37 -1.31 -4.02
C LYS A 213 8.79 -1.83 -4.06
N GLY A 214 9.73 -0.89 -4.10
CA GLY A 214 11.12 -1.18 -3.79
C GLY A 214 12.06 -1.12 -4.99
N SER A 215 13.34 -0.99 -4.67
CA SER A 215 14.42 -0.72 -5.61
C SER A 215 14.67 -1.86 -6.61
N HIS A 216 14.27 -3.09 -6.28
CA HIS A 216 14.41 -4.26 -7.17
C HIS A 216 13.72 -4.07 -8.52
N TYR A 217 12.64 -3.28 -8.57
CA TYR A 217 11.86 -3.05 -9.78
C TYR A 217 12.07 -1.67 -10.40
N THR A 218 12.46 -0.69 -9.59
CA THR A 218 12.43 0.72 -9.98
C THR A 218 13.80 1.41 -9.90
N GLY A 219 14.79 0.77 -9.27
CA GLY A 219 16.05 1.39 -8.89
C GLY A 219 15.94 2.42 -7.75
N VAL A 220 14.74 2.65 -7.21
CA VAL A 220 14.45 3.63 -6.16
C VAL A 220 13.63 2.96 -5.06
N GLU A 221 14.15 2.94 -3.84
CA GLU A 221 13.53 2.24 -2.70
C GLU A 221 12.06 2.65 -2.47
N ASP A 222 11.76 3.91 -2.71
CA ASP A 222 10.48 4.53 -2.39
C ASP A 222 9.48 4.63 -3.57
N ALA A 223 9.83 4.03 -4.70
CA ALA A 223 8.97 3.99 -5.87
C ALA A 223 8.13 2.71 -5.89
N ALA A 224 6.94 2.82 -6.48
CA ALA A 224 6.09 1.67 -6.76
C ALA A 224 5.74 1.59 -8.25
N VAL A 225 5.46 0.38 -8.71
CA VAL A 225 5.08 0.06 -10.09
C VAL A 225 3.93 -0.93 -10.11
N ASN A 226 3.22 -0.96 -11.23
CA ASN A 226 2.19 -1.96 -11.47
C ASN A 226 2.69 -3.03 -12.46
N ILE A 227 2.31 -4.28 -12.24
CA ILE A 227 2.56 -5.38 -13.16
C ILE A 227 1.22 -5.94 -13.62
N ILE A 228 0.92 -5.83 -14.91
CA ILE A 228 -0.37 -6.19 -15.51
C ILE A 228 -0.22 -7.45 -16.35
N LYS A 229 -1.17 -8.38 -16.27
CA LYS A 229 -1.27 -9.53 -17.19
C LYS A 229 -2.04 -9.11 -18.45
N LEU A 230 -1.41 -9.25 -19.61
CA LEU A 230 -2.04 -9.06 -20.92
C LEU A 230 -2.78 -10.34 -21.36
N GLU A 231 -3.53 -10.27 -22.46
CA GLU A 231 -4.36 -11.38 -22.93
C GLU A 231 -3.58 -12.61 -23.36
N ASP A 232 -2.32 -12.42 -23.74
CA ASP A 232 -1.42 -13.47 -24.22
C ASP A 232 -0.43 -13.96 -23.15
N GLU A 233 -0.79 -13.80 -21.87
CA GLU A 233 0.01 -14.15 -20.69
C GLU A 233 1.33 -13.36 -20.57
N ARG A 234 1.57 -12.36 -21.44
CA ARG A 234 2.69 -11.43 -21.27
C ARG A 234 2.43 -10.51 -20.09
N LEU A 235 3.51 -10.12 -19.42
CA LEU A 235 3.46 -9.15 -18.34
C LEU A 235 3.87 -7.77 -18.86
N CYS A 236 3.07 -6.75 -18.52
CA CYS A 236 3.38 -5.35 -18.75
C CYS A 236 3.79 -4.70 -17.43
N LEU A 237 4.99 -4.14 -17.37
CA LEU A 237 5.43 -3.31 -16.26
C LEU A 237 5.05 -1.86 -16.56
N LEU A 238 4.18 -1.29 -15.74
CA LEU A 238 3.77 0.10 -15.82
C LEU A 238 4.48 0.91 -14.73
N GLN A 239 5.35 1.80 -15.18
CA GLN A 239 6.06 2.74 -14.33
C GLN A 239 5.62 4.16 -14.67
N PHE A 240 5.12 4.86 -13.67
CA PHE A 240 4.84 6.29 -13.77
C PHE A 240 6.15 7.04 -13.50
N LEU A 241 6.77 7.51 -14.59
CA LEU A 241 7.84 8.49 -14.50
C LEU A 241 7.21 9.86 -14.39
#